data_AF-A0A1Q3WJU9-F1
#
_entry.id   AF-A0A1Q3WJU9-F1
#
_cell.length_a   1.000
_cell.length_b   1.000
_cell.length_c   1.000
_cell.angle_alpha   90.00
_cell.angle_beta   90.00
_cell.angle_gamma   90.00
#
_symmetry.space_group_name_H-M   'P 1'
#
loop_
_entity.id
_entity.type
_entity.pdbx_description
1 polymer ?
#
loop_
_entity_poly.entity_id
_entity_poly.type
_entity_poly.pdbx_seq_one_letter_code
_entity_poly.pdbx_strand_id
1 'polypeptide(L)'
;MDHKQVSIICDTNIWYRLSDGRIDHQEIAGKHLIGTYINGYEFCTSPNGLKDYTQLRAAVMAFDQYTTELYCEPPIEYMKLVSGHQASQSNWEQISRLIKSVQRVVKPPESHEEAARKAYQEYYDQTERDNKAFLDMIDEHRKQIEFRGLHKKQMSRAEVRYQHKEITKQVITNTVAGLPLNWSALELYLSTFDEWIRQLSMQSSLKIKPNDWNDLLNLSYVRPGFLYWTEDHKKTWEFIHSCGCGHYLYKHL
;
A
#
# COMPACT_ATOMS: atom_id res chain seq x y z
N MET A 1 -30.32 4.94 -17.00
CA MET A 1 -29.63 5.27 -15.73
C MET A 1 -28.22 4.76 -15.90
N ASP A 2 -27.23 5.65 -16.00
CA ASP A 2 -25.83 5.22 -16.08
C ASP A 2 -25.49 4.46 -14.80
N HIS A 3 -25.23 3.15 -14.94
CA HIS A 3 -24.62 2.39 -13.86
C HIS A 3 -23.22 2.94 -13.67
N LYS A 4 -23.03 3.79 -12.65
CA LYS A 4 -21.73 4.34 -12.30
C LYS A 4 -20.78 3.17 -12.03
N GLN A 5 -19.83 2.96 -12.92
CA GLN A 5 -18.86 1.86 -12.84
C GLN A 5 -18.08 1.96 -11.52
N VAL A 6 -17.98 0.85 -10.79
CA VAL A 6 -17.30 0.82 -9.49
C VAL A 6 -15.79 0.79 -9.74
N SER A 7 -15.09 1.81 -9.25
CA SER A 7 -13.63 1.93 -9.31
C SER A 7 -12.97 1.28 -8.10
N ILE A 8 -12.01 0.39 -8.34
CA ILE A 8 -11.39 -0.44 -7.32
C ILE A 8 -9.87 -0.37 -7.46
N ILE A 9 -9.20 0.24 -6.48
CA ILE A 9 -7.74 0.14 -6.34
C ILE A 9 -7.41 -1.26 -5.85
N CYS A 10 -6.51 -1.94 -6.55
CA CYS A 10 -6.14 -3.31 -6.23
C CYS A 10 -4.79 -3.39 -5.51
N ASP A 11 -4.76 -4.13 -4.41
CA ASP A 11 -3.53 -4.67 -3.83
C ASP A 11 -2.88 -5.67 -4.81
N THR A 12 -1.57 -5.85 -4.71
CA THR A 12 -0.80 -6.70 -5.61
C THR A 12 -1.25 -8.16 -5.56
N ASN A 13 -1.68 -8.64 -4.38
CA ASN A 13 -2.20 -10.00 -4.20
C ASN A 13 -3.45 -10.31 -5.04
N ILE A 14 -4.23 -9.30 -5.44
CA ILE A 14 -5.42 -9.46 -6.26
C ILE A 14 -5.04 -9.95 -7.66
N TRP A 15 -3.97 -9.41 -8.24
CA TRP A 15 -3.46 -9.84 -9.55
C TRP A 15 -2.98 -11.28 -9.54
N TYR A 16 -2.33 -11.71 -8.46
CA TYR A 16 -1.95 -13.11 -8.26
C TYR A 16 -3.17 -14.03 -8.23
N ARG A 17 -4.23 -13.65 -7.49
CA ARG A 17 -5.45 -14.44 -7.39
C ARG A 17 -6.29 -14.46 -8.67
N LEU A 18 -6.28 -13.39 -9.45
CA LEU A 18 -6.86 -13.38 -10.78
C LEU A 18 -6.11 -14.31 -11.72
N SER A 19 -4.78 -14.37 -11.60
CA SER A 19 -3.95 -15.21 -12.49
C SER A 19 -4.13 -16.72 -12.27
N ASP A 20 -4.45 -17.15 -11.04
CA ASP A 20 -4.65 -18.56 -10.70
C ASP A 20 -6.12 -18.96 -10.52
N GLY A 21 -7.05 -18.05 -10.85
CA GLY A 21 -8.49 -18.31 -10.84
C GLY A 21 -9.12 -18.37 -9.45
N ARG A 22 -8.41 -17.95 -8.39
CA ARG A 22 -9.00 -17.79 -7.05
C ARG A 22 -10.01 -16.63 -6.97
N ILE A 23 -9.97 -15.71 -7.93
CA ILE A 23 -11.01 -14.71 -8.17
C ILE A 23 -11.62 -15.01 -9.54
N ASP A 24 -12.93 -15.20 -9.61
CA ASP A 24 -13.62 -15.50 -10.86
C ASP A 24 -13.74 -14.25 -11.75
N HIS A 25 -13.66 -14.42 -13.07
CA HIS A 25 -13.86 -13.33 -14.03
C HIS A 25 -15.25 -12.67 -13.91
N GLN A 26 -16.27 -13.42 -13.50
CA GLN A 26 -17.60 -12.87 -13.21
C GLN A 26 -17.56 -11.88 -12.04
N GLU A 27 -16.64 -12.08 -11.07
CA GLU A 27 -16.47 -11.16 -9.95
C GLU A 27 -15.82 -9.84 -10.37
N ILE A 28 -15.19 -9.75 -11.54
CA ILE A 28 -14.64 -8.49 -12.05
C ILE A 28 -15.44 -7.92 -13.21
N ALA A 29 -16.47 -8.64 -13.70
CA ALA A 29 -17.32 -8.17 -14.76
C ALA A 29 -17.98 -6.82 -14.42
N GLY A 30 -17.83 -5.85 -15.32
CA GLY A 30 -18.36 -4.49 -15.15
C GLY A 30 -17.65 -3.64 -14.10
N LYS A 31 -16.52 -4.09 -13.55
CA LYS A 31 -15.72 -3.33 -12.57
C LYS A 31 -14.58 -2.61 -13.25
N HIS A 32 -14.16 -1.49 -12.65
CA HIS A 32 -13.04 -0.69 -13.12
C HIS A 32 -11.86 -0.95 -12.18
N LEU A 33 -11.02 -1.92 -12.54
CA LEU A 33 -9.87 -2.30 -11.72
C LEU A 33 -8.70 -1.36 -12.01
N ILE A 34 -8.14 -0.79 -10.95
CA ILE A 34 -7.10 0.21 -11.03
C ILE A 34 -5.82 -0.37 -10.46
N GLY A 35 -4.80 -0.45 -11.31
CA GLY A 35 -3.43 -0.73 -10.92
C GLY A 35 -2.72 0.53 -10.45
N THR A 36 -1.71 0.37 -9.61
CA THR A 36 -0.91 1.48 -9.09
C THR A 36 0.57 1.26 -9.32
N TYR A 37 1.34 2.33 -9.14
CA TYR A 37 2.79 2.30 -9.12
C TYR A 37 3.32 1.22 -8.18
N ILE A 38 2.66 1.02 -7.02
CA ILE A 38 3.05 0.01 -6.03
C ILE A 38 2.94 -1.40 -6.61
N ASN A 39 1.89 -1.71 -7.38
CA ASN A 39 1.80 -3.04 -8.01
C ASN A 39 2.98 -3.31 -8.94
N GLY A 40 3.27 -2.34 -9.81
CA GLY A 40 4.39 -2.45 -10.74
C GLY A 40 5.73 -2.56 -10.01
N TYR A 41 5.89 -1.75 -8.97
CA TYR A 41 7.05 -1.78 -8.10
C TYR A 41 7.24 -3.16 -7.45
N GLU A 42 6.20 -3.72 -6.85
CA GLU A 42 6.24 -5.02 -6.18
C GLU A 42 6.47 -6.20 -7.14
N PHE A 43 6.00 -6.12 -8.39
CA PHE A 43 6.38 -7.11 -9.41
C PHE A 43 7.87 -7.11 -9.73
N CYS A 44 8.54 -5.96 -9.60
CA CYS A 44 9.98 -5.84 -9.81
C CYS A 44 10.79 -6.17 -8.54
N THR A 45 10.19 -6.08 -7.36
CA THR A 45 10.92 -6.10 -6.08
C THR A 45 10.37 -7.10 -5.07
N SER A 46 9.40 -7.97 -5.35
CA SER A 46 8.94 -8.95 -4.37
C SER A 46 9.79 -10.23 -4.40
N PRO A 47 10.33 -10.72 -3.26
CA PRO A 47 11.18 -11.91 -3.23
C PRO A 47 10.38 -13.19 -3.49
N ASN A 48 9.07 -13.16 -3.24
CA ASN A 48 8.19 -14.28 -3.53
C ASN A 48 8.10 -14.53 -5.04
N GLY A 49 8.19 -13.47 -5.84
CA GLY A 49 8.25 -13.59 -7.30
C GLY A 49 9.53 -14.27 -7.81
N LEU A 50 10.59 -14.31 -7.00
CA LEU A 50 11.81 -15.06 -7.31
C LEU A 50 11.70 -16.55 -6.95
N LYS A 51 10.87 -16.89 -5.96
CA LYS A 51 10.62 -18.30 -5.59
C LYS A 51 9.75 -19.01 -6.62
N ASP A 52 8.75 -18.31 -7.14
CA ASP A 52 7.85 -18.83 -8.17
C ASP A 52 7.69 -17.81 -9.31
N TYR A 53 8.66 -17.84 -10.21
CA TYR A 53 8.67 -16.95 -11.37
C TYR A 53 7.49 -17.19 -12.31
N THR A 54 6.99 -18.42 -12.39
CA THR A 54 5.82 -18.75 -13.21
C THR A 54 4.59 -18.04 -12.68
N GLN A 55 4.40 -18.08 -11.36
CA GLN A 55 3.31 -17.37 -10.70
C GLN A 55 3.46 -15.84 -10.82
N LEU A 56 4.68 -15.29 -10.64
CA LEU A 56 4.94 -13.87 -10.87
C LEU A 56 4.55 -13.46 -12.29
N ARG A 57 5.01 -14.22 -13.30
CA ARG A 57 4.71 -13.95 -14.70
C ARG A 57 3.21 -14.01 -14.97
N ALA A 58 2.51 -15.00 -14.43
CA ALA A 58 1.06 -15.11 -14.55
C ALA A 58 0.34 -13.91 -13.91
N ALA A 59 0.78 -13.47 -12.73
CA ALA A 59 0.23 -12.29 -12.05
C ALA A 59 0.46 -11.00 -12.86
N VAL A 60 1.65 -10.83 -13.45
CA VAL A 60 1.95 -9.71 -14.33
C VAL A 60 1.10 -9.74 -15.60
N MET A 61 0.83 -10.93 -16.16
CA MET A 61 -0.08 -11.07 -17.31
C MET A 61 -1.53 -10.73 -16.92
N ALA A 62 -1.98 -11.15 -15.74
CA ALA A 62 -3.31 -10.79 -15.22
C ALA A 62 -3.42 -9.28 -14.95
N PHE A 63 -2.37 -8.66 -14.41
CA PHE A 63 -2.30 -7.21 -14.23
C PHE A 63 -2.49 -6.48 -15.56
N ASP A 64 -1.73 -6.84 -16.60
CA ASP A 64 -1.84 -6.23 -17.92
C ASP A 64 -3.21 -6.48 -18.59
N GLN A 65 -3.78 -7.66 -18.38
CA GLN A 65 -5.05 -8.05 -18.98
C GLN A 65 -6.28 -7.39 -18.33
N TYR A 66 -6.30 -7.28 -17.00
CA TYR A 66 -7.50 -6.88 -16.25
C TYR A 66 -7.46 -5.43 -15.73
N THR A 67 -6.29 -4.77 -15.76
CA THR A 67 -6.19 -3.36 -15.39
C THR A 67 -6.94 -2.48 -16.39
N THR A 68 -7.88 -1.67 -15.90
CA THR A 68 -8.64 -0.72 -16.71
C THR A 68 -8.04 0.67 -16.69
N GLU A 69 -7.45 1.08 -15.55
CA GLU A 69 -6.70 2.32 -15.39
C GLU A 69 -5.45 2.07 -14.53
N LEU A 70 -4.40 2.85 -14.76
CA LEU A 70 -3.13 2.69 -14.09
C LEU A 70 -2.61 4.03 -13.57
N TYR A 71 -2.41 4.14 -12.26
CA TYR A 71 -1.72 5.28 -11.64
C TYR A 71 -0.22 5.02 -11.60
N CYS A 72 0.53 5.85 -12.30
CA CYS A 72 1.95 5.64 -12.57
C CYS A 72 2.87 6.43 -11.63
N GLU A 73 2.30 7.33 -10.84
CA GLU A 73 3.02 8.21 -9.94
C GLU A 73 3.35 7.49 -8.64
N PRO A 74 4.55 7.67 -8.07
CA PRO A 74 4.84 7.19 -6.72
C PRO A 74 3.88 7.79 -5.69
N PRO A 75 3.62 7.12 -4.54
CA PRO A 75 2.56 7.52 -3.60
C PRO A 75 2.66 8.97 -3.13
N ILE A 76 3.88 9.43 -2.79
CA ILE A 76 4.15 10.81 -2.35
C ILE A 76 3.85 11.83 -3.44
N GLU A 77 4.16 11.49 -4.69
CA GLU A 77 3.88 12.35 -5.84
C GLU A 77 2.38 12.35 -6.18
N TYR A 78 1.71 11.21 -6.04
CA TYR A 78 0.26 11.12 -6.20
C TYR A 78 -0.48 11.95 -5.13
N MET A 79 -0.04 11.91 -3.86
CA MET A 79 -0.58 12.76 -2.79
C MET A 79 -0.47 14.25 -3.13
N LYS A 80 0.63 14.68 -3.76
CA LYS A 80 0.81 16.05 -4.25
C LYS A 80 -0.21 16.36 -5.36
N LEU A 81 -0.37 15.49 -6.35
CA LEU A 81 -1.30 15.69 -7.47
C LEU A 81 -2.75 15.83 -7.02
N VAL A 82 -3.25 14.93 -6.17
CA VAL A 82 -4.63 15.01 -5.68
C VAL A 82 -4.88 16.20 -4.75
N SER A 83 -3.80 16.81 -4.28
CA SER A 83 -3.80 18.05 -3.50
C SER A 83 -3.62 19.31 -4.35
N GLY A 84 -3.55 19.19 -5.68
CA GLY A 84 -3.42 20.31 -6.62
C GLY A 84 -1.99 20.81 -6.83
N HIS A 85 -0.97 20.07 -6.37
CA HIS A 85 0.44 20.42 -6.56
C HIS A 85 1.03 19.68 -7.76
N GLN A 86 2.16 20.17 -8.26
CA GLN A 86 2.90 19.48 -9.31
C GLN A 86 3.63 18.26 -8.75
N ALA A 87 3.54 17.13 -9.46
CA ALA A 87 4.39 15.97 -9.24
C ALA A 87 5.73 16.13 -9.98
N SER A 88 6.77 15.59 -9.37
CA SER A 88 8.05 15.33 -10.03
C SER A 88 7.96 14.14 -10.98
N GLN A 89 9.00 13.93 -11.79
CA GLN A 89 9.03 12.83 -12.74
C GLN A 89 8.98 11.47 -12.03
N SER A 90 8.06 10.62 -12.48
CA SER A 90 8.00 9.21 -12.09
C SER A 90 9.06 8.40 -12.84
N ASN A 91 9.64 7.39 -12.19
CA ASN A 91 10.46 6.36 -12.83
C ASN A 91 9.61 5.21 -13.42
N TRP A 92 8.30 5.41 -13.60
CA TRP A 92 7.38 4.40 -14.14
C TRP A 92 7.85 3.79 -15.46
N GLU A 93 8.45 4.56 -16.36
CA GLU A 93 8.96 4.01 -17.63
C GLU A 93 10.00 2.91 -17.40
N GLN A 94 10.84 3.04 -16.37
CA GLN A 94 11.84 2.04 -16.02
C GLN A 94 11.16 0.79 -15.46
N ILE A 95 10.19 0.97 -14.55
CA ILE A 95 9.38 -0.12 -13.98
C ILE A 95 8.61 -0.85 -15.09
N SER A 96 7.95 -0.12 -15.99
CA SER A 96 7.19 -0.69 -17.11
C SER A 96 8.07 -1.54 -18.03
N ARG A 97 9.33 -1.12 -18.29
CA ARG A 97 10.29 -1.93 -19.05
C ARG A 97 10.65 -3.24 -18.33
N LEU A 98 10.81 -3.20 -17.01
CA LEU A 98 11.08 -4.39 -16.20
C LEU A 98 9.86 -5.33 -16.15
N ILE A 99 8.65 -4.80 -15.97
CA ILE A 99 7.41 -5.60 -16.02
C ILE A 99 7.27 -6.30 -17.39
N LYS A 100 7.52 -5.57 -18.49
CA LYS A 100 7.50 -6.14 -19.85
C LYS A 100 8.57 -7.20 -20.07
N SER A 101 9.71 -7.12 -19.40
CA SER A 101 10.73 -8.17 -19.49
C SER A 101 10.25 -9.46 -18.80
N VAL A 102 9.56 -9.34 -17.66
CA VAL A 102 8.96 -10.48 -16.94
C VAL A 102 7.97 -11.24 -17.83
N GLN A 103 7.14 -10.54 -18.61
CA GLN A 103 6.18 -11.17 -19.53
C GLN A 103 6.86 -12.03 -20.62
N ARG A 104 8.04 -11.60 -21.09
CA ARG A 104 8.76 -12.19 -22.23
C ARG A 104 9.63 -13.39 -21.87
N VAL A 105 10.11 -13.46 -20.63
CA VAL A 105 10.98 -14.54 -20.17
C VAL A 105 10.12 -15.70 -19.70
N VAL A 106 10.23 -16.87 -20.34
CA VAL A 106 9.47 -18.07 -19.93
C VAL A 106 10.16 -18.80 -18.78
N LYS A 107 11.50 -18.77 -18.74
CA LYS A 107 12.32 -19.27 -17.64
C LYS A 107 13.57 -18.38 -17.52
N PRO A 108 13.78 -17.71 -16.38
CA PRO A 108 14.97 -16.87 -16.22
C PRO A 108 16.23 -17.76 -16.17
N PRO A 109 17.35 -17.35 -16.78
CA PRO A 109 18.65 -17.98 -16.52
C PRO A 109 19.04 -17.78 -15.03
N GLU A 110 19.85 -18.67 -14.46
CA GLU A 110 20.29 -18.59 -13.04
C GLU A 110 20.90 -17.22 -12.69
N SER A 111 21.63 -16.60 -13.63
CA SER A 111 22.20 -15.26 -13.47
C SER A 111 21.16 -14.12 -13.34
N HIS A 112 19.92 -14.32 -13.80
CA HIS A 112 18.81 -13.39 -13.57
C HIS A 112 18.20 -13.54 -12.19
N GLU A 113 18.16 -14.75 -11.63
CA GLU A 113 17.66 -14.98 -10.28
C GLU A 113 18.57 -14.30 -9.25
N GLU A 114 19.89 -14.42 -9.40
CA GLU A 114 20.87 -13.78 -8.52
C GLU A 114 20.82 -12.25 -8.64
N ALA A 115 20.73 -11.70 -9.86
CA ALA A 115 20.61 -10.26 -10.08
C ALA A 115 19.32 -9.68 -9.47
N ALA A 116 18.19 -10.38 -9.63
CA ALA A 116 16.93 -9.95 -9.06
C ALA A 116 16.90 -10.09 -7.53
N ARG A 117 17.54 -11.14 -6.98
CA ARG A 117 17.74 -11.29 -5.53
C ARG A 117 18.61 -10.17 -4.95
N LYS A 118 19.64 -9.74 -5.68
CA LYS A 118 20.50 -8.62 -5.28
C LYS A 118 19.72 -7.29 -5.31
N ALA A 119 19.03 -6.99 -6.40
CA ALA A 119 18.18 -5.80 -6.49
C ALA A 119 17.11 -5.77 -5.38
N TYR A 120 16.56 -6.94 -5.04
CA TYR A 120 15.66 -7.08 -3.90
C TYR A 120 16.32 -6.77 -2.56
N GLN A 121 17.49 -7.34 -2.28
CA GLN A 121 18.20 -7.10 -1.03
C GLN A 121 18.55 -5.61 -0.88
N GLU A 122 19.03 -4.98 -1.96
CA GLU A 122 19.32 -3.54 -1.98
C GLU A 122 18.08 -2.70 -1.64
N TYR A 123 16.91 -3.09 -2.14
CA TYR A 123 15.64 -2.46 -1.79
C TYR A 123 15.28 -2.64 -0.31
N TYR A 124 15.37 -3.87 0.21
CA TYR A 124 15.06 -4.16 1.60
C TYR A 124 15.96 -3.32 2.53
N ASP A 125 17.26 -3.31 2.25
CA ASP A 125 18.25 -2.55 3.01
C ASP A 125 18.03 -1.04 2.89
N GLN A 126 17.58 -0.55 1.73
CA GLN A 126 17.23 0.86 1.55
C GLN A 126 15.98 1.23 2.34
N THR A 127 14.92 0.44 2.25
CA THR A 127 13.66 0.67 2.97
C THR A 127 13.85 0.61 4.48
N GLU A 128 14.65 -0.35 4.97
CA GLU A 128 15.00 -0.44 6.38
C GLU A 128 15.77 0.80 6.83
N ARG A 129 16.75 1.26 6.04
CA ARG A 129 17.52 2.49 6.34
C ARG A 129 16.64 3.75 6.34
N ASP A 130 15.81 3.94 5.32
CA ASP A 130 14.98 5.13 5.16
C ASP A 130 13.93 5.25 6.26
N ASN A 131 13.40 4.11 6.71
CA ASN A 131 12.40 4.08 7.78
C ASN A 131 12.99 3.92 9.18
N LYS A 132 14.30 3.68 9.31
CA LYS A 132 14.93 3.35 10.59
C LYS A 132 14.66 4.41 11.66
N ALA A 133 14.85 5.69 11.33
CA ALA A 133 14.66 6.79 12.27
C ALA A 133 13.22 6.85 12.81
N PHE A 134 12.23 6.60 11.95
CA PHE A 134 10.83 6.55 12.34
C PHE A 134 10.52 5.33 13.22
N LEU A 135 11.05 4.16 12.87
CA LEU A 135 10.87 2.94 13.65
C LEU A 135 11.55 3.06 15.03
N ASP A 136 12.75 3.61 15.09
CA ASP A 136 13.47 3.88 16.34
C ASP A 136 12.68 4.86 17.24
N MET A 137 12.08 5.90 16.66
CA MET A 137 11.21 6.84 17.39
C MET A 137 10.00 6.13 18.00
N ILE A 138 9.34 5.23 17.25
CA ILE A 138 8.21 4.45 17.76
C ILE A 138 8.67 3.53 18.90
N ASP A 139 9.78 2.83 18.73
CA ASP A 139 10.30 1.91 19.75
C ASP A 139 10.76 2.64 21.00
N GLU A 140 11.34 3.83 20.88
CA GLU A 140 11.68 4.66 22.02
C GLU A 140 10.44 5.16 22.76
N HIS A 141 9.42 5.61 22.02
CA HIS A 141 8.13 5.98 22.62
C HIS A 141 7.50 4.80 23.38
N ARG A 142 7.56 3.59 22.84
CA ARG A 142 7.04 2.38 23.50
C ARG A 142 7.74 2.06 24.82
N LYS A 143 9.05 2.30 24.93
CA LYS A 143 9.81 2.08 26.18
C LYS A 143 9.38 3.03 27.29
N GLN A 144 8.92 4.23 26.92
CA GLN A 144 8.44 5.24 27.86
C GLN A 144 7.02 4.95 28.39
N ILE A 145 6.33 3.95 27.84
CA ILE A 145 5.00 3.54 28.30
C ILE A 145 5.13 2.61 29.52
N GLU A 146 5.08 3.19 30.72
CA GLU A 146 5.14 2.44 31.99
C GLU A 146 3.87 1.62 32.24
N PHE A 147 2.69 2.21 32.01
CA PHE A 147 1.39 1.61 32.33
C PHE A 147 0.54 1.36 31.08
N ARG A 148 0.77 0.24 30.40
CA ARG A 148 0.12 -0.11 29.12
C ARG A 148 -1.41 -0.08 29.15
N GLY A 149 -2.03 -0.57 30.23
CA GLY A 149 -3.49 -0.58 30.38
C GLY A 149 -4.07 0.84 30.42
N LEU A 150 -3.40 1.76 31.13
CA LEU A 150 -3.79 3.16 31.19
C LEU A 150 -3.56 3.86 29.85
N HIS A 151 -2.42 3.62 29.21
CA HIS A 151 -2.11 4.15 27.88
C HIS A 151 -3.17 3.74 26.84
N LYS A 152 -3.55 2.45 26.81
CA LYS A 152 -4.61 1.96 25.92
C LYS A 152 -5.96 2.67 26.17
N LYS A 153 -6.30 2.90 27.44
CA LYS A 153 -7.51 3.64 27.82
C LYS A 153 -7.44 5.10 27.36
N GLN A 154 -6.30 5.75 27.52
CA GLN A 154 -6.07 7.13 27.05
C GLN A 154 -6.16 7.24 25.53
N MET A 155 -5.50 6.34 24.78
CA MET A 155 -5.56 6.28 23.32
C MET A 155 -6.95 5.97 22.75
N SER A 156 -7.90 5.58 23.61
CA SER A 156 -9.30 5.38 23.23
C SER A 156 -10.18 6.62 23.46
N ARG A 157 -9.68 7.65 24.15
CA ARG A 157 -10.43 8.90 24.40
C ARG A 157 -10.54 9.74 23.13
N ALA A 158 -11.69 10.36 22.91
CA ALA A 158 -11.97 11.15 21.72
C ALA A 158 -10.98 12.31 21.54
N GLU A 159 -10.69 13.05 22.62
CA GLU A 159 -9.74 14.18 22.58
C GLU A 159 -8.34 13.74 22.16
N VAL A 160 -7.86 12.61 22.69
CA VAL A 160 -6.54 12.06 22.38
C VAL A 160 -6.49 11.56 20.95
N ARG A 161 -7.54 10.89 20.47
CA ARG A 161 -7.65 10.46 19.07
C ARG A 161 -7.60 11.63 18.10
N TYR A 162 -8.30 12.73 18.42
CA TYR A 162 -8.24 13.95 17.62
C TYR A 162 -6.82 14.53 17.56
N GLN A 163 -6.17 14.70 18.71
CA GLN A 163 -4.80 15.21 18.79
C GLN A 163 -3.80 14.32 18.04
N HIS A 164 -3.92 13.01 18.20
CA HIS A 164 -3.07 12.04 17.51
C HIS A 164 -3.23 12.14 15.99
N LYS A 165 -4.47 12.27 15.48
CA LYS A 165 -4.73 12.46 14.05
C LYS A 165 -4.11 13.75 13.51
N GLU A 166 -4.13 14.85 14.26
CA GLU A 166 -3.46 16.09 13.86
C GLU A 166 -1.93 15.96 13.84
N ILE A 167 -1.34 15.21 14.77
CA ILE A 167 0.10 14.88 14.74
C ILE A 167 0.41 14.02 13.51
N THR A 168 -0.40 13.00 13.22
CA THR A 168 -0.26 12.17 12.03
C THR A 168 -0.31 13.00 10.75
N LYS A 169 -1.21 13.98 10.64
CA LYS A 169 -1.24 14.94 9.52
C LYS A 169 0.07 15.70 9.39
N GLN A 170 0.64 16.19 10.49
CA GLN A 170 1.91 16.92 10.48
C GLN A 170 3.07 16.03 10.02
N VAL A 171 3.14 14.78 10.49
CA VAL A 171 4.14 13.80 10.06
C VAL A 171 4.05 13.57 8.55
N ILE A 172 2.86 13.25 8.04
CA ILE A 172 2.65 13.01 6.60
C ILE A 172 2.97 14.28 5.78
N THR A 173 2.56 15.45 6.27
CA THR A 173 2.87 16.75 5.63
C THR A 173 4.37 16.96 5.51
N ASN A 174 5.13 16.64 6.55
CA ASN A 174 6.59 16.75 6.50
C ASN A 174 7.20 15.77 5.50
N THR A 175 6.66 14.56 5.37
CA THR A 175 7.09 13.58 4.34
C THR A 175 6.85 14.09 2.92
N VAL A 176 5.83 14.91 2.68
CA VAL A 176 5.57 15.56 1.38
C VAL A 176 6.24 16.94 1.28
N ALA A 177 7.37 17.15 1.96
CA ALA A 177 8.14 18.40 1.97
C ALA A 177 7.37 19.62 2.50
N GLY A 178 6.45 19.42 3.43
CA GLY A 178 5.69 20.50 4.07
C GLY A 178 4.52 21.04 3.24
N LEU A 179 4.22 20.42 2.09
CA LEU A 179 3.15 20.91 1.20
C LEU A 179 1.76 20.69 1.81
N PRO A 180 0.83 21.65 1.69
CA PRO A 180 -0.54 21.48 2.14
C PRO A 180 -1.24 20.34 1.40
N LEU A 181 -1.81 19.38 2.13
CA LEU A 181 -2.48 18.22 1.54
C LEU A 181 -4.01 18.35 1.58
N ASN A 182 -4.66 17.81 0.54
CA ASN A 182 -6.10 17.63 0.50
C ASN A 182 -6.49 16.39 1.31
N TRP A 183 -6.68 16.58 2.62
CA TRP A 183 -7.05 15.50 3.54
C TRP A 183 -8.38 14.84 3.24
N SER A 184 -9.29 15.51 2.53
CA SER A 184 -10.55 14.89 2.11
C SER A 184 -10.34 13.84 1.02
N ALA A 185 -9.39 14.08 0.11
CA ALA A 185 -9.03 13.11 -0.93
C ALA A 185 -8.20 11.94 -0.39
N LEU A 186 -7.49 12.15 0.73
CA LEU A 186 -6.59 11.19 1.37
C LEU A 186 -7.18 10.58 2.64
N GLU A 187 -8.51 10.58 2.80
CA GLU A 187 -9.18 10.18 4.05
C GLU A 187 -8.79 8.76 4.49
N LEU A 188 -8.83 7.79 3.57
CA LEU A 188 -8.52 6.39 3.87
C LEU A 188 -7.07 6.24 4.32
N TYR A 189 -6.13 6.82 3.57
CA TYR A 189 -4.71 6.79 3.90
C TYR A 189 -4.43 7.39 5.27
N LEU A 190 -4.89 8.64 5.51
CA LEU A 190 -4.67 9.32 6.78
C LEU A 190 -5.23 8.53 7.96
N SER A 191 -6.48 8.07 7.85
CA SER A 191 -7.17 7.40 8.97
C SER A 191 -6.56 6.03 9.26
N THR A 192 -6.12 5.32 8.23
CA THR A 192 -5.47 4.01 8.40
C THR A 192 -4.03 4.14 8.90
N PHE A 193 -3.27 5.14 8.43
CA PHE A 193 -1.93 5.44 8.93
C PHE A 193 -1.96 5.82 10.41
N ASP A 194 -2.90 6.69 10.79
CA ASP A 194 -3.13 7.08 12.18
C ASP A 194 -3.41 5.86 13.08
N GLU A 195 -4.29 4.98 12.61
CA GLU A 195 -4.62 3.74 13.30
C GLU A 195 -3.41 2.80 13.41
N TRP A 196 -2.60 2.69 12.36
CA TRP A 196 -1.34 1.93 12.39
C TRP A 196 -0.40 2.40 13.50
N ILE A 197 -0.10 3.70 13.57
CA ILE A 197 0.76 4.27 14.63
C ILE A 197 0.18 3.96 16.01
N ARG A 198 -1.13 4.17 16.18
CA ARG A 198 -1.82 3.93 17.45
C ARG A 198 -1.74 2.46 17.87
N GLN A 199 -1.95 1.54 16.93
CA GLN A 199 -1.85 0.11 17.20
C GLN A 199 -0.41 -0.31 17.51
N LEU A 200 0.58 0.31 16.87
CA LEU A 200 1.98 0.10 17.22
C LEU A 200 2.27 0.53 18.67
N SER A 201 1.78 1.68 19.13
CA SER A 201 2.03 2.11 20.52
C SER A 201 1.35 1.20 21.55
N MET A 202 0.19 0.63 21.23
CA MET A 202 -0.60 -0.19 22.14
C MET A 202 -0.24 -1.69 22.13
N GLN A 203 0.25 -2.21 21.00
CA GLN A 203 0.54 -3.63 20.81
C GLN A 203 2.05 -3.88 20.70
N SER A 204 2.66 -4.38 21.78
CA SER A 204 4.11 -4.63 21.79
C SER A 204 4.57 -5.74 20.84
N SER A 205 3.67 -6.65 20.46
CA SER A 205 3.96 -7.72 19.48
C SER A 205 3.83 -7.26 18.04
N LEU A 206 3.15 -6.13 17.78
CA LEU A 206 2.96 -5.61 16.43
C LEU A 206 4.28 -5.00 15.94
N LYS A 207 4.74 -5.49 14.80
CA LYS A 207 5.90 -4.95 14.08
C LYS A 207 5.49 -4.56 12.68
N ILE A 208 5.99 -3.42 12.22
CA ILE A 208 5.97 -3.06 10.80
C ILE A 208 7.00 -3.94 10.10
N LYS A 209 6.56 -4.63 9.06
CA LYS A 209 7.38 -5.32 8.07
C LYS A 209 7.53 -4.43 6.84
N PRO A 210 8.57 -4.59 6.02
CA PRO A 210 8.73 -3.74 4.84
C PRO A 210 7.54 -3.73 3.88
N ASN A 211 6.87 -4.87 3.67
CA ASN A 211 5.65 -4.94 2.85
C ASN A 211 4.49 -4.10 3.41
N ASP A 212 4.39 -3.97 4.74
CA ASP A 212 3.30 -3.22 5.36
C ASP A 212 3.34 -1.73 4.93
N TRP A 213 4.51 -1.20 4.56
CA TRP A 213 4.64 0.15 4.01
C TRP A 213 4.03 0.28 2.61
N ASN A 214 4.25 -0.71 1.75
CA ASN A 214 3.64 -0.73 0.41
C ASN A 214 2.12 -0.81 0.55
N ASP A 215 1.62 -1.72 1.40
CA ASP A 215 0.20 -1.89 1.68
C ASP A 215 -0.43 -0.58 2.16
N LEU A 216 0.23 0.11 3.09
CA LEU A 216 -0.23 1.39 3.65
C LEU A 216 -0.18 2.52 2.61
N LEU A 217 0.91 2.64 1.85
CA LEU A 217 1.07 3.67 0.82
C LEU A 217 0.12 3.47 -0.36
N ASN A 218 -0.27 2.23 -0.66
CA ASN A 218 -1.26 1.94 -1.70
C ASN A 218 -2.64 2.55 -1.39
N LEU A 219 -2.95 2.77 -0.11
CA LEU A 219 -4.19 3.44 0.30
C LEU A 219 -4.25 4.92 -0.11
N SER A 220 -3.11 5.54 -0.43
CA SER A 220 -3.05 6.94 -0.89
C SER A 220 -3.73 7.14 -2.25
N TYR A 221 -3.88 6.07 -3.04
CA TYR A 221 -4.58 6.11 -4.33
C TYR A 221 -6.11 6.05 -4.19
N VAL A 222 -6.62 5.67 -3.01
CA VAL A 222 -8.05 5.44 -2.79
C VAL A 222 -8.73 6.75 -2.41
N ARG A 223 -9.53 7.29 -3.33
CA ARG A 223 -10.30 8.53 -3.14
C ARG A 223 -11.72 8.23 -2.63
N PRO A 224 -12.42 9.21 -2.03
CA PRO A 224 -13.83 9.09 -1.72
C PRO A 224 -14.66 8.57 -2.91
N GLY A 225 -15.41 7.49 -2.67
CA GLY A 225 -16.22 6.80 -3.69
C GLY A 225 -15.49 5.69 -4.46
N PHE A 226 -14.20 5.47 -4.21
CA PHE A 226 -13.46 4.31 -4.71
C PHE A 226 -13.46 3.21 -3.65
N LEU A 227 -13.24 1.97 -4.09
CA LEU A 227 -13.02 0.84 -3.20
C LEU A 227 -11.55 0.39 -3.24
N TYR A 228 -11.13 -0.32 -2.20
CA TYR A 228 -9.83 -0.96 -2.05
C TYR A 228 -10.03 -2.45 -1.88
N TRP A 229 -9.31 -3.23 -2.69
CA TRP A 229 -9.38 -4.69 -2.66
C TRP A 229 -8.05 -5.24 -2.18
N THR A 230 -8.07 -5.90 -1.02
CA THR A 230 -6.91 -6.52 -0.38
C THR A 230 -7.31 -7.83 0.29
N GLU A 231 -6.35 -8.73 0.43
CA GLU A 231 -6.50 -9.99 1.15
C GLU A 231 -5.75 -10.00 2.49
N ASP A 232 -5.19 -8.87 2.90
CA ASP A 232 -4.62 -8.72 4.24
C ASP A 232 -5.70 -8.47 5.29
N HIS A 233 -6.44 -9.56 5.60
CA HIS A 233 -7.48 -9.61 6.63
C HIS A 233 -6.91 -9.56 8.06
N LYS A 234 -5.58 -9.49 8.24
CA LYS A 234 -4.96 -9.54 9.57
C LYS A 234 -4.47 -8.18 10.05
N LYS A 235 -4.14 -7.26 9.14
CA LYS A 235 -3.69 -5.92 9.51
C LYS A 235 -4.41 -4.84 8.71
N THR A 236 -4.16 -4.74 7.41
CA THR A 236 -4.62 -3.61 6.59
C THR A 236 -6.15 -3.52 6.60
N TRP A 237 -6.84 -4.63 6.33
CA TRP A 237 -8.29 -4.68 6.40
C TRP A 237 -8.83 -4.31 7.79
N GLU A 238 -8.25 -4.90 8.84
CA GLU A 238 -8.67 -4.70 10.23
C GLU A 238 -8.47 -3.25 10.70
N PHE A 239 -7.39 -2.60 10.29
CA PHE A 239 -7.12 -1.21 10.64
C PHE A 239 -8.00 -0.24 9.85
N ILE A 240 -8.27 -0.53 8.57
CA ILE A 240 -9.27 0.23 7.79
C ILE A 240 -10.64 0.13 8.47
N HIS A 241 -11.04 -1.06 8.91
CA HIS A 241 -12.30 -1.24 9.63
C HIS A 241 -12.31 -0.52 10.99
N SER A 242 -11.25 -0.67 11.77
CA SER A 242 -11.13 -0.12 13.13
C SER A 242 -11.12 1.40 13.18
N CYS A 243 -10.63 2.06 12.13
CA CYS A 243 -10.68 3.52 12.00
C CYS A 243 -11.98 4.05 11.38
N GLY A 244 -12.99 3.20 11.16
CA GLY A 244 -14.30 3.58 10.62
C GLY A 244 -14.35 3.72 9.09
N CYS A 245 -13.28 3.34 8.39
CA CYS A 245 -13.15 3.46 6.94
C CYS A 245 -13.57 2.19 6.19
N GLY A 246 -14.34 1.29 6.83
CA GLY A 246 -14.75 0.01 6.23
C GLY A 246 -15.62 0.12 4.97
N HIS A 247 -16.16 1.31 4.67
CA HIS A 247 -16.91 1.58 3.44
C HIS A 247 -16.02 1.69 2.19
N TYR A 248 -14.70 1.87 2.38
CA TYR A 248 -13.71 1.81 1.31
C TYR A 248 -13.35 0.37 0.93
N LEU A 249 -13.71 -0.64 1.71
CA LEU A 249 -13.31 -2.02 1.45
C LEU A 249 -14.22 -2.66 0.41
N TYR A 250 -13.63 -3.21 -0.65
CA TYR A 250 -14.33 -4.12 -1.55
C TYR A 250 -14.58 -5.44 -0.82
N LYS A 251 -15.85 -5.83 -0.72
CA LYS A 251 -16.27 -7.10 -0.12
C LYS A 251 -16.83 -7.99 -1.22
N HIS A 252 -16.31 -9.20 -1.31
CA HIS A 252 -16.93 -10.26 -2.10
C HIS A 252 -18.32 -10.54 -1.53
N LEU A 253 -19.32 -10.65 -2.43
CA LEU A 253 -20.64 -11.16 -2.10
C LEU A 253 -20.66 -12.68 -2.28
#